data_AF-A0A4Q3A7U5-F1
#
_entry.id   AF-A0A4Q3A7U5-F1
#
_cell.length_a   1.000
_cell.length_b   1.000
_cell.length_c   1.000
_cell.angle_alpha   90.00
_cell.angle_beta   90.00
_cell.angle_gamma   90.00
#
_symmetry.space_group_name_H-M   'P 1'
#
loop_
_entity.id
_entity.type
_entity.pdbx_description
1 polymer ?
#
loop_
_entity_poly.entity_id
_entity_poly.type
_entity_poly.pdbx_seq_one_letter_code
_entity_poly.pdbx_strand_id
1 'polypeptide(L)'
;FDGSYDGWQTGVYATYERAIAKSLVASAGVFGRRDTLVAKVFSSKEAGVIAGVGGELPYGITFGVSGTASRAMFDAPMTIFSPEARKDWRWSARATLGNRKMRFWGFSPSVSASYARTDSTLPYFSNDRLRFRFALARYF
;
A
#
# COMPACT_ATOMS: atom_id res chain seq x y z
N PHE A 1 -26.90 6.87 -2.14
CA PHE A 1 -25.47 6.92 -1.80
C PHE A 1 -25.24 8.15 -0.93
N ASP A 2 -24.45 8.03 0.14
CA ASP A 2 -24.14 9.15 1.04
C ASP A 2 -23.05 10.04 0.41
N GLY A 3 -23.37 11.31 0.13
CA GLY A 3 -22.46 12.29 -0.50
C GLY A 3 -21.37 12.81 0.44
N SER A 4 -21.33 12.35 1.70
CA SER A 4 -20.32 12.74 2.69
C SER A 4 -18.88 12.40 2.26
N TYR A 5 -18.71 11.46 1.33
CA TYR A 5 -17.42 11.03 0.75
C TYR A 5 -17.05 11.76 -0.54
N ASP A 6 -17.91 12.64 -1.04
CA ASP A 6 -17.59 13.43 -2.24
C ASP A 6 -16.49 14.44 -1.92
N GLY A 7 -15.61 14.70 -2.87
CA GLY A 7 -14.54 15.68 -2.71
C GLY A 7 -13.32 15.40 -3.57
N TRP A 8 -12.19 15.97 -3.15
CA TRP A 8 -10.93 15.94 -3.88
C TRP A 8 -9.85 15.22 -3.09
N GLN A 9 -9.07 14.40 -3.78
CA GLN A 9 -7.84 13.83 -3.23
C GLN A 9 -6.66 14.36 -4.04
N THR A 10 -5.69 14.96 -3.36
CA THR A 10 -4.44 15.44 -3.96
C THR A 10 -3.27 14.73 -3.33
N GLY A 11 -2.33 14.24 -4.13
CA GLY A 11 -1.16 13.52 -3.64
C GLY A 11 0.10 13.90 -4.41
N VAL A 12 1.21 13.94 -3.69
CA VAL A 12 2.55 14.15 -4.24
C VAL A 12 3.42 12.97 -3.81
N TYR A 13 4.13 12.40 -4.77
CA TYR A 13 4.99 11.24 -4.58
C TYR A 13 6.36 11.57 -5.16
N ALA A 14 7.39 11.29 -4.38
CA ALA A 14 8.77 11.37 -4.83
C ALA A 14 9.43 10.01 -4.56
N THR A 15 9.81 9.32 -5.63
CA THR A 15 10.40 7.99 -5.58
C THR A 15 11.74 8.00 -6.28
N TYR A 16 12.73 7.43 -5.61
CA TYR A 16 14.05 7.16 -6.15
C TYR A 16 14.21 5.66 -6.34
N GLU A 17 14.60 5.26 -7.53
CA GLU A 17 14.86 3.86 -7.89
C GLU A 17 16.31 3.71 -8.34
N ARG A 18 16.94 2.62 -7.92
CA ARG A 18 18.32 2.32 -8.27
C ARG A 18 18.50 0.84 -8.54
N ALA A 19 19.11 0.52 -9.68
CA ALA A 19 19.64 -0.81 -9.93
C ALA A 19 20.80 -1.07 -8.95
N ILE A 20 20.61 -2.02 -8.04
CA ILE A 20 21.63 -2.45 -7.08
C ILE A 20 22.43 -3.65 -7.59
N ALA A 21 21.87 -4.41 -8.55
CA ALA A 21 22.56 -5.45 -9.30
C ALA A 21 21.98 -5.55 -10.72
N LYS A 22 22.59 -6.37 -11.59
CA LYS A 22 22.13 -6.57 -12.99
C LYS A 22 20.66 -6.96 -13.10
N SER A 23 20.11 -7.62 -12.10
CA SER A 23 18.73 -8.09 -12.07
C SER A 23 17.94 -7.62 -10.85
N LEU A 24 18.46 -6.66 -10.07
CA LEU A 24 17.84 -6.17 -8.83
C LEU A 24 17.70 -4.65 -8.83
N VAL A 25 16.51 -4.18 -8.48
CA VAL A 25 16.18 -2.76 -8.33
C VAL A 25 15.68 -2.54 -6.91
N ALA A 26 16.24 -1.56 -6.23
CA ALA A 26 15.73 -1.04 -4.97
C ALA A 26 15.03 0.29 -5.23
N SER A 27 13.96 0.55 -4.47
CA SER A 27 13.22 1.80 -4.50
C SER A 27 13.02 2.33 -3.09
N ALA A 28 13.08 3.65 -2.96
CA ALA A 28 12.75 4.37 -1.74
C ALA A 28 12.04 5.66 -2.13
N GLY A 29 11.06 6.07 -1.35
CA GLY A 29 10.27 7.25 -1.67
C GLY A 29 9.52 7.79 -0.49
N VAL A 30 9.00 8.99 -0.69
CA VAL A 30 8.14 9.68 0.26
C VAL A 30 6.88 10.11 -0.45
N PHE A 31 5.80 10.24 0.29
CA PHE A 31 4.55 10.76 -0.24
C PHE A 31 3.82 11.63 0.78
N GLY A 32 3.06 12.57 0.25
CA GLY A 32 2.10 13.37 0.99
C GLY A 32 0.77 13.34 0.25
N ARG A 33 -0.32 13.13 0.97
CA ARG A 33 -1.68 13.07 0.44
C ARG A 33 -2.63 13.90 1.28
N ARG A 34 -3.59 14.53 0.63
CA ARG A 34 -4.64 15.33 1.23
C ARG A 34 -5.99 14.92 0.65
N ASP A 35 -6.85 14.42 1.51
CA ASP A 35 -8.25 14.17 1.20
C ASP A 35 -9.08 15.34 1.71
N THR A 36 -9.73 16.07 0.81
CA THR A 36 -10.61 17.20 1.10
C THR A 36 -12.02 16.81 0.69
N LEU A 37 -12.73 16.19 1.63
CA LEU A 37 -14.07 15.65 1.46
C LEU A 37 -15.12 16.60 2.03
N VAL A 38 -16.37 16.47 1.58
CA VAL A 38 -17.52 17.25 2.07
C VAL A 38 -17.64 17.12 3.58
N ALA A 39 -17.56 15.91 4.11
CA ALA A 39 -17.46 15.70 5.56
C ALA A 39 -16.01 15.87 6.03
N LYS A 40 -15.76 16.94 6.81
CA LYS A 40 -14.45 17.21 7.44
C LYS A 40 -13.94 16.06 8.31
N VAL A 41 -14.87 15.29 8.86
CA VAL A 41 -14.61 14.11 9.69
C VAL A 41 -13.89 13.00 8.92
N PHE A 42 -14.09 12.94 7.59
CA PHE A 42 -13.39 12.02 6.70
C PHE A 42 -12.23 12.67 5.93
N SER A 43 -12.12 14.00 5.97
CA SER A 43 -10.98 14.73 5.37
C SER A 43 -9.70 14.45 6.15
N SER A 44 -8.58 14.25 5.45
CA SER A 44 -7.35 13.77 6.06
C SER A 44 -6.09 14.36 5.42
N LYS A 45 -5.01 14.47 6.20
CA LYS A 45 -3.64 14.67 5.71
C LYS A 45 -2.86 13.42 6.03
N GLU A 46 -2.21 12.86 5.04
CA GLU A 46 -1.38 11.67 5.19
C GLU A 46 0.01 11.96 4.64
N ALA A 47 1.02 11.52 5.37
CA ALA A 47 2.39 11.57 4.90
C ALA A 47 3.07 10.25 5.27
N GLY A 48 3.97 9.79 4.40
CA GLY A 48 4.61 8.52 4.62
C GLY A 48 5.80 8.28 3.73
N VAL A 49 6.39 7.11 3.95
CA VAL A 49 7.54 6.60 3.22
C VAL A 49 7.18 5.27 2.59
N ILE A 50 7.77 5.03 1.43
CA ILE A 50 7.62 3.79 0.67
C ILE A 50 9.04 3.26 0.44
N ALA A 51 9.23 1.97 0.61
CA ALA A 51 10.49 1.32 0.26
C ALA A 51 10.19 -0.02 -0.40
N GLY A 52 11.05 -0.44 -1.32
CA GLY A 52 10.91 -1.70 -1.99
C GLY A 52 12.22 -2.22 -2.56
N VAL A 53 12.24 -3.51 -2.81
CA VAL A 53 13.29 -4.18 -3.55
C VAL A 53 12.64 -5.29 -4.37
N GLY A 54 13.02 -5.39 -5.62
CA GLY A 54 12.50 -6.41 -6.50
C GLY A 54 13.44 -6.68 -7.65
N GLY A 55 13.19 -7.76 -8.34
CA GLY A 55 14.05 -8.16 -9.42
C GLY A 55 13.81 -9.58 -9.88
N GLU A 56 14.77 -10.06 -10.65
CA GLU A 56 14.76 -11.39 -11.21
C GLU A 56 15.95 -12.20 -10.70
N LEU A 57 15.65 -13.37 -10.17
CA LEU A 57 16.61 -14.39 -9.78
C LEU A 57 16.83 -15.38 -10.93
N PRO A 58 17.92 -16.19 -10.89
CA PRO A 58 18.11 -17.29 -11.82
C PRO A 58 16.86 -18.18 -11.93
N TYR A 59 16.74 -18.87 -13.07
CA TYR A 59 15.57 -19.70 -13.40
C TYR A 59 14.25 -18.93 -13.62
N GLY A 60 14.30 -17.64 -13.88
CA GLY A 60 13.12 -16.84 -14.24
C GLY A 60 12.20 -16.55 -13.06
N ILE A 61 12.74 -16.60 -11.83
CA ILE A 61 11.99 -16.29 -10.62
C ILE A 61 11.97 -14.78 -10.46
N THR A 62 10.79 -14.17 -10.52
CA THR A 62 10.60 -12.75 -10.23
C THR A 62 10.16 -12.59 -8.80
N PHE A 63 10.80 -11.69 -8.04
CA PHE A 63 10.37 -11.38 -6.68
C PHE A 63 10.28 -9.88 -6.47
N GLY A 64 9.49 -9.49 -5.50
CA GLY A 64 9.38 -8.10 -5.08
C GLY A 64 8.84 -8.01 -3.66
N VAL A 65 9.55 -7.27 -2.82
CA VAL A 65 9.13 -6.95 -1.46
C VAL A 65 9.04 -5.44 -1.37
N SER A 66 7.92 -4.93 -0.86
CA SER A 66 7.71 -3.50 -0.67
C SER A 66 6.97 -3.25 0.63
N GLY A 67 7.18 -2.08 1.20
CA GLY A 67 6.53 -1.63 2.41
C GLY A 67 6.17 -0.16 2.33
N THR A 68 5.18 0.22 3.11
CA THR A 68 4.77 1.61 3.28
C THR A 68 4.46 1.86 4.73
N ALA A 69 4.96 2.97 5.24
CA ALA A 69 4.72 3.44 6.59
C ALA A 69 4.20 4.88 6.49
N SER A 70 3.05 5.17 7.09
CA SER A 70 2.42 6.47 6.94
C SER A 70 1.59 6.84 8.15
N ARG A 71 1.37 8.14 8.31
CA ARG A 71 0.54 8.70 9.36
C ARG A 71 -0.55 9.54 8.73
N ALA A 72 -1.80 9.18 8.98
CA ALA A 72 -2.98 9.92 8.56
C ALA A 72 -3.57 10.69 9.75
N MET A 73 -3.85 11.98 9.56
CA MET A 73 -4.46 12.85 10.56
C MET A 73 -5.75 13.42 9.97
N PHE A 74 -6.86 13.23 10.67
CA PHE A 74 -8.17 13.69 10.22
C PHE A 74 -8.46 15.10 10.72
N ASP A 75 -9.24 15.86 9.96
CA ASP A 75 -9.43 17.30 10.23
C ASP A 75 -10.45 17.58 11.35
N ALA A 76 -11.41 16.68 11.55
CA ALA A 76 -12.48 16.89 12.52
C ALA A 76 -12.74 15.62 13.36
N PRO A 77 -13.18 15.79 14.62
CA PRO A 77 -13.56 14.68 15.48
C PRO A 77 -14.86 14.03 15.02
N MET A 78 -14.93 12.71 15.21
CA MET A 78 -16.18 11.97 15.14
C MET A 78 -16.85 12.05 16.51
N THR A 79 -17.66 13.08 16.76
CA THR A 79 -18.23 13.39 18.09
C THR A 79 -18.99 12.23 18.75
N ILE A 80 -19.53 11.31 17.96
CA ILE A 80 -20.19 10.09 18.45
C ILE A 80 -19.18 9.11 19.09
N PHE A 81 -17.93 9.09 18.63
CA PHE A 81 -16.88 8.17 19.08
C PHE A 81 -15.84 8.84 19.99
N SER A 82 -15.43 10.07 19.70
CA SER A 82 -14.46 10.82 20.50
C SER A 82 -14.53 12.33 20.21
N PRO A 83 -14.27 13.18 21.22
CA PRO A 83 -14.09 14.62 21.02
C PRO A 83 -12.78 14.97 20.29
N GLU A 84 -11.85 14.02 20.16
CA GLU A 84 -10.57 14.23 19.49
C GLU A 84 -10.58 13.76 18.03
N ALA A 85 -9.85 14.49 17.18
CA ALA A 85 -9.68 14.12 15.78
C ALA A 85 -8.83 12.85 15.64
N ARG A 86 -9.29 11.92 14.80
CA ARG A 86 -8.65 10.62 14.58
C ARG A 86 -7.25 10.78 14.02
N LYS A 87 -6.31 9.96 14.52
CA LYS A 87 -4.97 9.82 13.96
C LYS A 87 -4.66 8.34 13.78
N ASP A 88 -4.19 7.97 12.60
CA ASP A 88 -3.91 6.59 12.23
C ASP A 88 -2.43 6.44 11.87
N TRP A 89 -1.78 5.43 12.41
CA TRP A 89 -0.56 4.87 11.87
C TRP A 89 -0.90 3.72 10.95
N ARG A 90 -0.42 3.78 9.71
CA ARG A 90 -0.72 2.80 8.68
C ARG A 90 0.56 2.18 8.16
N TRP A 91 0.62 0.86 8.31
CA TRP A 91 1.71 0.02 7.87
C TRP A 91 1.18 -0.92 6.81
N SER A 92 1.91 -1.07 5.71
CA SER A 92 1.64 -2.12 4.75
C SER A 92 2.93 -2.75 4.29
N ALA A 93 2.88 -4.04 4.02
CA ALA A 93 3.96 -4.81 3.44
C ALA A 93 3.37 -5.71 2.35
N ARG A 94 4.10 -5.87 1.26
CA ARG A 94 3.72 -6.76 0.16
C ARG A 94 4.94 -7.52 -0.30
N ALA A 95 4.82 -8.84 -0.36
CA ALA A 95 5.76 -9.73 -1.00
C ALA A 95 5.10 -10.38 -2.22
N THR A 96 5.86 -10.52 -3.29
CA THR A 96 5.46 -11.15 -4.55
C THR A 96 6.56 -12.10 -4.99
N LEU A 97 6.15 -13.25 -5.49
CA LEU A 97 7.01 -14.27 -6.06
C LEU A 97 6.31 -14.85 -7.28
N GLY A 98 7.01 -14.92 -8.40
CA GLY A 98 6.51 -15.50 -9.65
C GLY A 98 7.60 -16.30 -10.32
N ASN A 99 7.22 -17.20 -11.23
CA ASN A 99 8.16 -17.94 -12.03
C ASN A 99 7.74 -17.92 -13.50
N ARG A 100 8.43 -17.11 -14.31
CA ARG A 100 8.12 -16.94 -15.74
C ARG A 100 8.65 -18.09 -16.60
N LYS A 101 9.64 -18.84 -16.10
CA LYS A 101 10.22 -20.01 -16.79
C LYS A 101 9.29 -21.22 -16.65
N MET A 102 8.63 -21.35 -15.51
CA MET A 102 7.63 -22.38 -15.28
C MET A 102 6.37 -22.04 -16.07
N ARG A 103 6.09 -22.83 -17.10
CA ARG A 103 4.91 -22.67 -17.96
C ARG A 103 4.09 -23.93 -17.89
N PHE A 104 2.95 -23.87 -17.21
CA PHE A 104 1.92 -24.89 -17.30
C PHE A 104 0.94 -24.45 -18.38
N TRP A 105 0.95 -25.10 -19.54
CA TRP A 105 0.01 -24.80 -20.62
C TRP A 105 0.03 -23.33 -21.10
N GLY A 106 1.20 -22.68 -21.04
CA GLY A 106 1.37 -21.27 -21.37
C GLY A 106 1.08 -20.29 -20.23
N PHE A 107 0.76 -20.78 -19.03
CA PHE A 107 0.55 -19.97 -17.84
C PHE A 107 1.77 -20.00 -16.90
N SER A 108 2.13 -18.85 -16.38
CA SER A 108 3.17 -18.67 -15.36
C SER A 108 2.55 -18.43 -13.99
N PRO A 109 2.95 -19.20 -12.95
CA PRO A 109 2.43 -19.04 -11.61
C PRO A 109 3.03 -17.82 -10.91
N SER A 110 2.20 -17.20 -10.07
CA SER A 110 2.59 -16.13 -9.16
C SER A 110 1.82 -16.24 -7.84
N VAL A 111 2.51 -15.86 -6.77
CA VAL A 111 1.98 -15.78 -5.41
C VAL A 111 2.31 -14.39 -4.89
N SER A 112 1.35 -13.78 -4.20
CA SER A 112 1.58 -12.55 -3.46
C SER A 112 0.97 -12.64 -2.07
N ALA A 113 1.68 -12.09 -1.11
CA ALA A 113 1.21 -11.89 0.25
C ALA A 113 1.21 -10.39 0.53
N SER A 114 0.13 -9.87 1.11
CA SER A 114 0.05 -8.48 1.55
C SER A 114 -0.47 -8.40 2.97
N TYR A 115 0.27 -7.72 3.82
CA TYR A 115 -0.08 -7.39 5.19
C TYR A 115 -0.40 -5.89 5.27
N ALA A 116 -1.46 -5.51 5.96
CA ALA A 116 -1.81 -4.12 6.20
C ALA A 116 -2.35 -3.97 7.62
N ARG A 117 -1.74 -3.08 8.38
CA ARG A 117 -2.13 -2.76 9.75
C ARG A 117 -2.40 -1.28 9.89
N THR A 118 -3.53 -0.95 10.51
CA THR A 118 -3.90 0.42 10.88
C THR A 118 -4.08 0.47 12.38
N ASP A 119 -3.22 1.22 13.06
CA ASP A 119 -3.37 1.52 14.48
C ASP A 119 -3.99 2.92 14.59
N SER A 120 -5.22 2.99 15.09
CA SER A 120 -5.99 4.23 15.19
C SER A 120 -6.18 4.65 16.65
N THR A 121 -6.24 5.96 16.90
CA THR A 121 -6.70 6.50 18.20
C THR A 121 -8.14 6.12 18.51
N LEU A 122 -8.93 5.74 17.50
CA LEU A 122 -10.28 5.21 17.64
C LEU A 122 -10.25 3.70 17.40
N PRO A 123 -10.38 2.85 18.43
CA PRO A 123 -10.24 1.39 18.31
C PRO A 123 -11.16 0.76 17.27
N TYR A 124 -12.33 1.34 17.04
CA TYR A 124 -13.28 0.92 16.01
C TYR A 124 -12.68 0.90 14.59
N PHE A 125 -11.68 1.75 14.32
CA PHE A 125 -11.00 1.84 13.03
C PHE A 125 -9.64 1.14 12.99
N SER A 126 -9.21 0.55 14.10
CA SER A 126 -8.00 -0.27 14.12
C SER A 126 -8.27 -1.58 13.36
N ASN A 127 -7.35 -1.96 12.48
CA ASN A 127 -7.56 -3.11 11.62
C ASN A 127 -6.23 -3.79 11.28
N ASP A 128 -6.27 -5.12 11.21
CA ASP A 128 -5.20 -5.95 10.69
C ASP A 128 -5.76 -6.82 9.55
N ARG A 129 -5.05 -6.84 8.42
CA ARG A 129 -5.42 -7.62 7.25
C ARG A 129 -4.22 -8.28 6.61
N LEU A 130 -4.22 -9.61 6.64
CA LEU A 130 -3.36 -10.45 5.82
C LEU A 130 -4.13 -11.01 4.63
N ARG A 131 -3.55 -10.93 3.44
CA ARG A 131 -4.14 -11.46 2.21
C ARG A 131 -3.08 -12.23 1.43
N PHE A 132 -3.43 -13.45 1.04
CA PHE A 132 -2.68 -14.23 0.07
C PHE A 132 -3.44 -14.25 -1.26
N ARG A 133 -2.71 -14.17 -2.37
CA ARG A 133 -3.27 -14.29 -3.71
C ARG A 133 -2.38 -15.19 -4.55
N PHE A 134 -3.01 -16.18 -5.16
CA PHE A 134 -2.42 -17.07 -6.15
C PHE A 134 -2.97 -16.66 -7.52
N ALA A 135 -2.11 -16.56 -8.52
CA ALA A 135 -2.52 -16.18 -9.87
C ALA A 135 -1.70 -16.93 -10.92
N LEU A 136 -2.35 -17.26 -12.03
CA LEU A 136 -1.76 -17.83 -13.24
C LEU A 136 -1.84 -16.78 -14.34
N ALA A 137 -0.71 -16.29 -14.82
CA ALA A 137 -0.63 -15.28 -15.87
C ALA A 137 -0.32 -15.94 -17.22
N ARG A 138 -1.09 -15.63 -18.27
CA ARG A 138 -0.77 -16.04 -19.64
C ARG A 138 -0.14 -14.87 -20.37
N TYR A 139 1.12 -15.02 -20.80
CA TYR A 139 1.78 -14.05 -21.65
C TYR A 139 1.41 -14.37 -23.10
N PHE A 140 0.80 -13.40 -23.78
CA PHE A 140 0.40 -13.45 -25.19
C PHE A 140 1.58 -13.14 -26.11
#